data_AF-A0A7V8RA74-F1
#
_entry.id   AF-A0A7V8RA74-F1
#
_cell.length_a   1.000
_cell.length_b   1.000
_cell.length_c   1.000
_cell.angle_alpha   90.00
_cell.angle_beta   90.00
_cell.angle_gamma   90.00
#
_symmetry.space_group_name_H-M   'P 1'
#
loop_
_entity.id
_entity.type
_entity.pdbx_description
1 polymer ?
#
loop_
_entity_poly.entity_id
_entity_poly.type
_entity_poly.pdbx_seq_one_letter_code
_entity_poly.pdbx_strand_id
1 'polypeptide(L)'
;MKVVNQLAQAGLLATVRGRSGGFRLGRSAEDMTLGEVVRLTEPCIQLADCDGCILQSHCGLTGMLHQAAQAFLRTLDGQTLAMAARTSRLPQRVLPAE
;
A
#
# COMPACT_ATOMS: atom_id res chain seq x y z
N MET A 1 16.04 -3.22 -4.86
CA MET A 1 15.08 -4.31 -4.57
C MET A 1 14.54 -4.20 -3.12
N LYS A 2 14.08 -3.03 -2.68
CA LYS A 2 13.62 -2.82 -1.27
C LYS A 2 12.14 -3.18 -1.10
N VAL A 3 11.26 -2.66 -1.97
CA VAL A 3 9.81 -2.89 -1.89
C VAL A 3 9.44 -4.36 -2.04
N VAL A 4 9.95 -5.05 -3.06
CA VAL A 4 9.66 -6.49 -3.27
C VAL A 4 10.07 -7.34 -2.07
N ASN A 5 11.24 -7.06 -1.46
CA ASN A 5 11.69 -7.77 -0.28
C ASN A 5 10.80 -7.50 0.93
N GLN A 6 10.37 -6.25 1.15
CA GLN A 6 9.45 -5.88 2.23
C GLN A 6 8.09 -6.57 2.06
N LEU A 7 7.52 -6.53 0.85
CA LEU A 7 6.27 -7.20 0.53
C LEU A 7 6.38 -8.73 0.68
N ALA A 8 7.53 -9.32 0.34
CA ALA A 8 7.77 -10.74 0.52
C ALA A 8 7.90 -11.14 1.99
N GLN A 9 8.58 -10.33 2.80
CA GLN A 9 8.68 -10.54 4.25
C GLN A 9 7.31 -10.46 4.95
N ALA A 10 6.42 -9.59 4.46
CA ALA A 10 5.05 -9.49 4.93
C ALA A 10 4.11 -10.58 4.36
N GLY A 11 4.61 -11.49 3.52
CA GLY A 11 3.81 -12.56 2.92
C GLY A 11 2.84 -12.10 1.83
N LEU A 12 2.90 -10.83 1.40
CA LEU A 12 2.10 -10.31 0.29
C LEU A 12 2.62 -10.79 -1.07
N LEU A 13 3.93 -11.05 -1.15
CA LEU A 13 4.56 -11.66 -2.31
C LEU A 13 5.28 -12.95 -1.93
N ALA A 14 5.32 -13.90 -2.87
CA ALA A 14 6.23 -15.04 -2.83
C ALA A 14 7.28 -14.88 -3.91
N THR A 15 8.56 -15.04 -3.56
CA THR A 15 9.67 -14.98 -4.52
C THR A 15 9.91 -16.35 -5.16
N VAL A 16 10.19 -16.38 -6.45
CA VAL A 16 10.49 -17.58 -7.23
C VAL A 16 11.92 -17.47 -7.74
N ARG A 17 12.76 -18.45 -7.43
CA ARG A 17 14.16 -18.50 -7.89
C ARG A 17 14.27 -19.24 -9.23
N GLY A 18 15.34 -18.97 -9.98
CA GLY A 18 15.65 -19.64 -11.26
C GLY A 18 15.67 -18.69 -12.46
N ARG A 19 16.03 -19.20 -13.64
CA ARG A 19 16.16 -18.44 -14.90
C ARG A 19 14.86 -17.76 -15.35
N SER A 20 13.72 -18.34 -14.99
CA SER A 20 12.35 -17.81 -15.20
C SER A 20 11.69 -17.44 -13.87
N GLY A 21 12.49 -17.09 -12.87
CA GLY A 21 12.03 -16.63 -11.56
C GLY A 21 11.40 -15.25 -11.58
N GLY A 22 11.03 -14.76 -10.41
CA GLY A 22 10.32 -13.50 -10.25
C GLY A 22 9.58 -13.47 -8.92
N PHE A 23 8.39 -12.89 -8.91
CA PHE A 23 7.51 -12.89 -7.76
C PHE A 23 6.06 -13.12 -8.19
N ARG A 24 5.28 -13.68 -7.28
CA ARG A 24 3.83 -13.87 -7.41
C ARG A 24 3.15 -13.40 -6.13
N LEU A 25 1.83 -13.26 -6.15
CA LEU A 25 1.08 -12.99 -4.92
C LEU A 25 1.31 -14.12 -3.91
N GLY A 26 1.52 -13.75 -2.65
CA GLY A 26 1.73 -14.70 -1.56
C GLY A 26 0.43 -15.36 -1.08
N ARG A 27 -0.72 -14.72 -1.36
CA ARG A 27 -2.07 -15.24 -1.13
C ARG A 27 -3.06 -14.69 -2.16
N SER A 28 -4.33 -15.06 -2.06
CA SER A 28 -5.40 -14.59 -2.96
C SER A 28 -5.51 -13.06 -2.93
N ALA A 29 -5.75 -12.46 -4.10
CA ALA A 29 -5.90 -11.01 -4.25
C ALA A 29 -7.20 -10.48 -3.60
N GLU A 30 -8.16 -11.37 -3.37
CA GLU A 30 -9.40 -11.12 -2.65
C GLU A 30 -9.15 -10.95 -1.15
N ASP A 31 -8.11 -11.57 -0.60
CA ASP A 31 -7.73 -11.50 0.83
C ASP A 31 -6.67 -10.42 1.12
N MET A 32 -6.32 -9.59 0.13
CA MET A 32 -5.31 -8.54 0.26
C MET A 32 -5.95 -7.17 0.12
N THR A 33 -6.11 -6.46 1.23
CA THR A 33 -6.70 -5.11 1.20
C THR A 33 -5.67 -4.08 0.77
N LEU A 34 -6.12 -3.02 0.11
CA LEU A 34 -5.24 -1.90 -0.25
C LEU A 34 -4.72 -1.19 1.01
N GLY A 35 -5.52 -1.14 2.08
CA GLY A 35 -5.10 -0.59 3.37
C GLY A 35 -3.92 -1.34 3.98
N GLU A 36 -3.88 -2.67 3.88
CA GLU A 36 -2.74 -3.49 4.33
C GLU A 36 -1.47 -3.12 3.56
N VAL A 37 -1.55 -3.07 2.23
CA VAL A 37 -0.40 -2.73 1.37
C VAL A 37 0.11 -1.32 1.70
N VAL A 38 -0.79 -0.33 1.80
CA VAL A 38 -0.42 1.07 2.06
C VAL A 38 0.22 1.22 3.43
N ARG A 39 -0.30 0.59 4.49
CA ARG A 39 0.34 0.69 5.83
C ARG A 39 1.71 0.05 5.88
N LEU A 40 1.96 -0.98 5.08
CA LEU A 40 3.26 -1.62 5.03
C LEU A 40 4.29 -0.76 4.29
N THR A 41 3.88 -0.14 3.19
CA THR A 41 4.79 0.68 2.36
C THR A 41 4.94 2.09 2.90
N GLU A 42 3.92 2.63 3.57
CA GLU A 42 3.85 3.98 4.13
C GLU A 42 3.45 3.90 5.63
N PRO A 43 4.35 3.42 6.52
CA PRO A 43 4.03 3.12 7.91
C PRO A 43 3.68 4.34 8.75
N CYS A 44 4.02 5.56 8.29
CA CYS A 44 3.68 6.80 8.97
C CYS A 44 3.12 7.78 7.94
N ILE A 45 1.79 7.80 7.76
CA ILE A 45 1.12 8.83 6.97
C ILE A 45 1.13 10.13 7.79
N GLN A 46 2.27 10.81 7.79
CA GLN A 46 2.42 12.13 8.36
C GLN A 46 1.98 13.17 7.33
N LEU A 47 0.78 13.69 7.51
CA LEU A 47 0.25 14.74 6.63
C LEU A 47 0.89 16.12 6.90
N ALA A 48 1.53 16.29 8.05
CA ALA A 48 2.27 17.49 8.40
C ALA A 48 3.53 17.11 9.17
N ASP A 49 4.64 17.76 8.81
CA ASP A 49 5.82 17.83 9.66
C ASP A 49 5.64 18.99 10.63
N CYS A 50 5.59 18.67 11.93
CA CYS A 50 5.35 19.65 13.00
C CYS A 50 6.60 19.89 13.85
N ASP A 51 7.77 19.44 13.41
CA ASP A 51 8.99 19.69 14.16
C ASP A 51 9.26 21.20 14.31
N GLY A 52 9.54 21.63 15.54
CA GLY A 52 9.68 23.06 15.89
C GLY A 52 8.39 23.89 15.87
N CYS A 53 7.20 23.30 15.72
CA CYS A 53 5.94 24.05 15.67
C CYS A 53 5.57 24.65 17.04
N ILE A 54 5.56 25.99 17.15
CA ILE A 54 5.20 26.70 18.39
C ILE A 54 3.74 26.45 18.85
N LEU A 55 2.88 25.95 17.95
CA LEU A 55 1.48 25.66 18.24
C LEU A 55 1.24 24.21 18.68
N GLN A 56 2.26 23.33 18.70
CA GLN A 56 2.07 21.88 18.79
C GLN A 56 1.15 21.41 19.94
N SER A 57 1.25 22.01 21.14
CA SER A 57 0.43 21.67 22.30
C SER A 57 -1.02 22.20 22.25
N HIS A 58 -1.32 23.12 21.35
CA HIS A 58 -2.63 23.78 21.19
C HIS A 58 -3.12 23.78 19.74
N CYS A 59 -2.52 22.95 18.88
CA CYS A 59 -2.77 22.93 17.45
C CYS A 59 -4.06 22.13 17.16
N GLY A 60 -5.13 22.83 16.78
CA GLY A 60 -6.37 22.18 16.34
C GLY A 60 -6.25 21.41 15.02
N LEU A 61 -5.21 21.69 14.22
CA LEU A 61 -5.04 21.13 12.88
C LEU A 61 -4.56 19.67 12.90
N THR A 62 -3.60 19.32 13.76
CA THR A 62 -2.97 17.98 13.74
C THR A 62 -3.99 16.87 14.03
N GLY A 63 -4.93 17.12 14.94
CA GLY A 63 -6.04 16.18 15.20
C GLY A 63 -6.96 15.98 13.99
N MET A 64 -7.31 17.07 13.29
CA MET A 64 -8.13 17.01 12.07
C MET A 64 -7.42 16.25 10.95
N LEU A 65 -6.12 16.50 10.75
CA LEU A 65 -5.30 15.79 9.77
C LEU A 65 -5.20 14.30 10.11
N HIS A 66 -4.96 13.95 11.38
CA HIS A 66 -4.95 12.55 11.80
C HIS A 66 -6.30 11.87 11.53
N GLN A 67 -7.41 12.53 11.83
CA GLN A 67 -8.75 12.01 11.53
C GLN A 67 -8.95 11.78 10.03
N ALA A 68 -8.51 12.69 9.18
CA ALA A 68 -8.57 12.56 7.73
C ALA A 68 -7.72 11.38 7.22
N ALA A 69 -6.48 11.24 7.70
CA ALA A 69 -5.60 10.11 7.36
C ALA A 69 -6.23 8.76 7.75
N GLN A 70 -6.84 8.69 8.94
CA GLN A 70 -7.53 7.48 9.39
C GLN A 70 -8.77 7.17 8.55
N ALA A 71 -9.52 8.19 8.11
CA ALA A 71 -10.67 7.99 7.22
C ALA A 71 -10.25 7.46 5.84
N PHE A 72 -9.15 7.97 5.29
CA PHE A 72 -8.54 7.47 4.07
C PHE A 72 -8.14 6.00 4.20
N LEU A 73 -7.40 5.64 5.26
CA LEU A 73 -6.98 4.24 5.50
C LEU A 73 -8.17 3.29 5.68
N ARG A 74 -9.19 3.69 6.45
CA ARG A 74 -10.43 2.89 6.61
C ARG A 74 -11.15 2.65 5.29
N THR A 75 -11.12 3.64 4.38
CA THR A 75 -11.70 3.49 3.05
C THR A 75 -10.96 2.41 2.27
N LEU A 76 -9.61 2.38 2.36
CA LEU A 76 -8.78 1.39 1.68
C LEU A 76 -8.86 -0.01 2.29
N ASP A 77 -9.21 -0.15 3.57
CA ASP A 77 -9.44 -1.45 4.21
C ASP A 77 -10.62 -2.21 3.59
N GLY A 78 -11.60 -1.48 3.05
CA GLY A 78 -12.75 -2.07 2.35
C GLY A 78 -12.50 -2.39 0.87
N GLN A 79 -11.29 -2.13 0.35
CA GLN A 79 -10.95 -2.35 -1.05
C GLN A 79 -9.85 -3.41 -1.16
N THR A 80 -10.01 -4.37 -2.07
CA THR A 80 -9.02 -5.44 -2.27
C THR A 80 -8.22 -5.24 -3.56
N LEU A 81 -7.05 -5.88 -3.63
CA LEU A 81 -6.25 -5.92 -4.86
C LEU A 81 -7.04 -6.48 -6.05
N ALA A 82 -7.88 -7.50 -5.82
CA ALA A 82 -8.77 -8.04 -6.84
C ALA A 82 -9.77 -6.98 -7.35
N MET A 83 -10.35 -6.16 -6.47
CA MET A 83 -11.27 -5.08 -6.85
C MET A 83 -10.58 -4.05 -7.77
N ALA A 84 -9.39 -3.59 -7.38
CA ALA A 84 -8.61 -2.65 -8.17
C ALA A 84 -8.25 -3.24 -9.55
N ALA A 85 -7.81 -4.50 -9.58
CA ALA A 85 -7.42 -5.18 -10.80
C ALA A 85 -8.58 -5.36 -11.78
N ARG A 86 -9.82 -5.64 -11.30
CA ARG A 86 -11.00 -5.80 -12.18
C ARG A 86 -11.30 -4.57 -13.04
N THR A 87 -11.04 -3.39 -12.51
CA THR A 87 -11.29 -2.11 -13.21
C THR A 87 -10.08 -1.61 -13.99
N SER A 88 -8.91 -2.20 -13.75
CA SER A 88 -7.65 -1.83 -14.36
C SER A 88 -7.41 -2.67 -15.62
N ARG A 89 -7.03 -2.03 -16.73
CA ARG A 89 -6.55 -2.76 -17.91
C ARG A 89 -5.07 -2.49 -18.10
N LEU A 90 -4.29 -3.57 -18.23
CA LEU A 90 -2.89 -3.43 -18.60
C LEU A 90 -2.81 -2.86 -20.02
N PRO A 91 -1.96 -1.85 -20.26
CA PRO A 91 -1.71 -1.37 -21.61
C PRO A 91 -1.13 -2.51 -22.46
N GLN A 92 -1.57 -2.61 -23.72
CA GLN A 92 -1.19 -3.71 -24.63
C GLN A 92 0.32 -3.92 -24.77
N ARG A 93 1.12 -2.87 -24.55
CA ARG A 93 2.60 -2.93 -24.59
C ARG A 93 3.24 -3.76 -23.47
N VAL A 94 2.50 -4.06 -22.40
CA VAL A 94 3.01 -4.78 -21.22
C VAL A 94 2.60 -6.26 -21.22
N LEU A 95 1.60 -6.63 -22.03
CA LEU A 95 1.19 -8.01 -22.16
C LEU A 95 2.27 -8.80 -22.91
N PRO A 96 2.62 -10.02 -22.47
CA PRO A 96 3.54 -10.86 -23.23
C PRO A 96 2.96 -11.10 -24.63
N ALA A 97 3.81 -11.08 -25.66
CA ALA A 97 3.44 -11.58 -26.97
C ALA A 97 3.10 -13.07 -26.82
N GLU A 98 1.93 -13.46 -27.32
CA GLU A 98 1.44 -14.85 -27.30
C GLU A 98 2.44 -15.82 -27.94
#